data_AF-A0A1V4Z2S0-F1
#
_entry.id   AF-A0A1V4Z2S0-F1
#
_cell.length_a   1.000
_cell.length_b   1.000
_cell.length_c   1.000
_cell.angle_alpha   90.00
_cell.angle_beta   90.00
_cell.angle_gamma   90.00
#
_symmetry.space_group_name_H-M   'P 1'
#
loop_
_entity.id
_entity.type
_entity.pdbx_description
1 polymer ?
#
loop_
_entity_poly.entity_id
_entity_poly.type
_entity_poly.pdbx_seq_one_letter_code
_entity_poly.pdbx_strand_id
1 'polypeptide(L)'
;MMMVSIVRRRLKEHKTYEDFRRVWYHTIGFGMSDASEKPKPPLGNLYTVINAFDPREIIVIGFGPEITEDDLRSVLNIDVKDRLDNPLDDVIEPEIGRSFGVLVSEDDFSPAGALEYKDPSVSGLETDLDQTDEMLSLVKREIERASAKRDEAKKV
;
A
#
# COMPACT_ATOMS: atom_id res chain seq x y z
N MET A 1 -1.06 14.33 2.57
CA MET A 1 -0.05 13.28 2.88
C MET A 1 -0.52 11.90 2.45
N MET A 2 0.44 11.00 2.16
CA MET A 2 0.20 9.73 1.49
C MET A 2 0.50 8.53 2.39
N MET A 3 -0.42 7.56 2.46
CA MET A 3 -0.16 6.30 3.16
C MET A 3 0.78 5.42 2.33
N VAL A 4 1.73 4.77 2.99
CA VAL A 4 2.57 3.72 2.41
C VAL A 4 2.24 2.39 3.07
N SER A 5 2.13 1.34 2.26
CA SER A 5 1.97 -0.04 2.69
C SER A 5 3.11 -0.88 2.13
N ILE A 6 3.69 -1.73 2.97
CA ILE A 6 4.71 -2.71 2.59
C ILE A 6 4.21 -4.06 3.06
N VAL A 7 3.96 -4.97 2.11
CA VAL A 7 3.47 -6.31 2.40
C VAL A 7 4.46 -7.33 1.89
N ARG A 8 4.96 -8.16 2.79
CA ARG A 8 5.92 -9.22 2.52
C ARG A 8 5.23 -10.57 2.64
N ARG A 9 5.37 -11.40 1.61
CA ARG A 9 4.78 -12.73 1.55
C ARG A 9 5.75 -13.67 0.88
N ARG A 10 5.72 -14.95 1.26
CA ARG A 10 6.50 -15.97 0.59
C ARG A 10 5.60 -16.87 -0.25
N LEU A 11 5.96 -17.15 -1.49
CA LEU A 11 5.29 -18.13 -2.33
C LEU A 11 5.47 -19.53 -1.74
N LYS A 12 4.47 -20.40 -1.86
CA LYS A 12 4.65 -21.83 -1.58
C LYS A 12 5.68 -22.45 -2.54
N GLU A 13 6.28 -23.58 -2.17
CA GLU A 13 7.47 -24.15 -2.82
C GLU A 13 7.32 -24.41 -4.34
N HIS A 14 6.10 -24.68 -4.80
CA HIS A 14 5.79 -24.99 -6.20
C HIS A 14 5.07 -23.84 -6.93
N LYS A 15 5.03 -22.64 -6.34
CA LYS A 15 4.32 -21.48 -6.89
C LYS A 15 5.30 -20.48 -7.48
N THR A 16 4.85 -19.78 -8.52
CA THR A 16 5.62 -18.80 -9.26
C THR A 16 5.09 -17.39 -9.01
N TYR A 17 5.87 -16.38 -9.42
CA TYR A 17 5.39 -14.99 -9.45
C TYR A 17 4.13 -14.85 -10.31
N GLU A 18 4.03 -15.56 -11.43
CA GLU A 18 2.87 -15.51 -12.32
C GLU A 18 1.61 -16.08 -11.63
N ASP A 19 1.75 -17.14 -10.84
CA ASP A 19 0.64 -17.66 -10.01
C ASP A 19 0.15 -16.61 -9.02
N PHE A 20 1.08 -15.90 -8.37
CA PHE A 20 0.74 -14.79 -7.48
C PHE A 20 0.08 -13.65 -8.25
N ARG A 21 0.65 -13.26 -9.40
CA ARG A 21 0.17 -12.15 -10.22
C ARG A 21 -1.28 -12.33 -10.64
N ARG A 22 -1.67 -13.55 -11.01
CA ARG A 22 -3.05 -13.87 -11.43
C ARG A 22 -4.09 -13.65 -10.33
N VAL A 23 -3.74 -13.95 -9.08
CA VAL A 23 -4.65 -13.79 -7.94
C VAL A 23 -4.55 -12.37 -7.34
N TRP A 24 -3.37 -11.76 -7.39
CA TRP A 24 -3.12 -10.43 -6.82
C TRP A 24 -3.54 -9.27 -7.73
N TYR A 25 -3.73 -9.50 -9.04
CA TYR A 25 -4.01 -8.40 -9.95
C TYR A 25 -5.38 -7.80 -9.73
N HIS A 26 -5.39 -6.57 -9.20
CA HIS A 26 -6.59 -5.75 -9.15
C HIS A 26 -7.06 -5.40 -10.57
N THR A 27 -8.26 -5.84 -10.90
CA THR A 27 -8.99 -5.42 -12.11
C THR A 27 -9.76 -4.12 -11.89
N ILE A 28 -9.86 -3.68 -10.64
CA ILE A 28 -10.50 -2.43 -10.21
C ILE A 28 -9.44 -1.55 -9.56
N GLY A 29 -9.33 -0.30 -10.02
CA GLY A 29 -8.46 0.68 -9.37
C GLY A 29 -9.06 1.15 -8.05
N PHE A 30 -8.19 1.39 -7.05
CA PHE A 30 -8.59 1.96 -5.76
C PHE A 30 -8.74 3.49 -5.77
N GLY A 31 -8.46 4.14 -6.90
CA GLY A 31 -8.59 5.58 -7.06
C GLY A 31 -10.06 5.97 -7.05
N MET A 32 -10.50 6.58 -5.95
CA MET A 32 -11.82 7.16 -5.86
C MET A 32 -11.82 8.52 -6.56
N SER A 33 -12.46 8.56 -7.72
CA SER A 33 -13.17 9.74 -8.18
C SER A 33 -14.47 9.25 -8.80
N ASP A 34 -15.54 10.03 -8.66
CA ASP A 34 -16.75 9.82 -9.44
C ASP A 34 -16.33 9.63 -10.90
N ALA A 35 -16.90 8.63 -11.59
CA ALA A 35 -16.50 8.24 -12.94
C ALA A 35 -16.54 9.39 -13.99
N SER A 36 -17.06 10.56 -13.60
CA SER A 36 -17.09 11.81 -14.35
C SER A 36 -15.84 12.70 -14.21
N GLU A 37 -14.98 12.51 -13.21
CA GLU A 37 -13.80 13.34 -12.99
C GLU A 37 -12.50 12.57 -13.27
N LYS A 38 -11.60 13.18 -14.05
CA LYS A 38 -10.25 12.65 -14.25
C LYS A 38 -9.51 12.68 -12.92
N PRO A 39 -8.90 11.58 -12.48
CA PRO A 39 -8.25 11.53 -11.19
C PRO A 39 -7.06 12.51 -11.20
N LYS A 40 -6.98 13.36 -10.17
CA LYS A 40 -5.95 14.38 -10.04
C LYS A 40 -4.73 13.77 -9.31
N PRO A 41 -3.50 14.04 -9.76
CA PRO A 41 -2.31 13.62 -9.04
C PRO A 41 -2.24 14.28 -7.63
N PRO A 42 -1.58 13.64 -6.65
CA PRO A 42 -0.83 12.38 -6.78
C PRO A 42 -1.74 11.14 -6.80
N LEU A 43 -1.57 10.31 -7.82
CA LEU A 43 -2.25 9.02 -7.96
C LEU A 43 -1.46 7.96 -7.18
N GLY A 44 -2.18 7.11 -6.45
CA GLY A 44 -1.55 5.99 -5.76
C GLY A 44 -0.91 5.00 -6.75
N ASN A 45 0.22 4.42 -6.37
CA ASN A 45 0.97 3.44 -7.16
C ASN A 45 1.21 2.17 -6.35
N LEU A 46 1.17 1.01 -7.01
CA LEU A 46 1.48 -0.27 -6.39
C LEU A 46 2.66 -0.93 -7.11
N TYR A 47 3.78 -1.05 -6.42
CA TYR A 47 4.98 -1.71 -6.93
C TYR A 47 5.08 -3.12 -6.36
N THR A 48 5.46 -4.09 -7.19
CA THR A 48 5.75 -5.46 -6.74
C THR A 48 7.21 -5.77 -7.02
N VAL A 49 7.91 -6.26 -6.00
CA VAL A 49 9.33 -6.57 -5.99
C VAL A 49 9.51 -8.04 -5.63
N ILE A 50 10.42 -8.72 -6.32
CA ILE A 50 10.91 -10.05 -5.94
C ILE A 50 12.19 -9.84 -5.14
N ASN A 51 12.30 -10.43 -3.95
CA ASN A 51 13.49 -10.28 -3.13
C ASN A 51 14.70 -10.99 -3.79
N ALA A 52 15.81 -10.27 -3.95
CA ALA A 52 17.06 -10.81 -4.50
C ALA A 52 17.69 -11.92 -3.65
N PHE A 53 17.44 -11.94 -2.34
CA PHE A 53 17.98 -12.92 -1.38
C PHE A 53 17.01 -14.07 -1.08
N ASP A 54 15.74 -13.92 -1.45
CA ASP A 54 14.74 -15.01 -1.45
C ASP A 54 13.79 -14.83 -2.63
N PRO A 55 14.04 -15.49 -3.77
CA PRO A 55 13.20 -15.36 -4.97
C PRO A 55 11.74 -15.81 -4.77
N ARG A 56 11.41 -16.50 -3.67
CA ARG A 56 10.04 -16.84 -3.29
C ARG A 56 9.39 -15.72 -2.48
N GLU A 57 10.13 -14.77 -1.93
CA GLU A 57 9.56 -13.62 -1.24
C GLU A 57 9.14 -12.53 -2.23
N ILE A 58 7.85 -12.20 -2.18
CA ILE A 58 7.22 -11.11 -2.90
C ILE A 58 6.97 -9.96 -1.91
N ILE A 59 7.46 -8.78 -2.28
CA ILE A 59 7.29 -7.55 -1.53
C ILE A 59 6.41 -6.61 -2.36
N VAL A 60 5.28 -6.22 -1.81
CA VAL A 60 4.38 -5.25 -2.45
C VAL A 60 4.47 -3.93 -1.70
N ILE A 61 4.78 -2.84 -2.42
CA ILE A 61 4.89 -1.49 -1.89
C ILE A 61 3.78 -0.65 -2.52
N GLY A 62 2.79 -0.28 -1.71
CA GLY A 62 1.67 0.57 -2.12
C GLY A 62 1.85 1.98 -1.60
N PHE A 63 1.91 2.94 -2.50
CA PHE A 63 1.76 4.36 -2.26
C PHE A 63 0.29 4.70 -2.50
N GLY A 64 -0.43 5.12 -1.47
CA GLY A 64 -1.83 5.54 -1.60
C GLY A 64 -1.97 6.82 -2.42
N PRO A 65 -3.19 7.25 -2.77
CA PRO A 65 -3.41 8.66 -3.13
C PRO A 65 -3.12 9.56 -1.92
N GLU A 66 -3.24 10.88 -2.08
CA GLU A 66 -3.46 11.75 -0.93
C GLU A 66 -4.86 11.48 -0.37
N ILE A 67 -4.97 11.19 0.93
CA ILE A 67 -6.16 10.53 1.48
C ILE A 67 -6.79 11.37 2.57
N THR A 68 -8.10 11.66 2.45
CA THR A 68 -8.94 12.04 3.60
C THR A 68 -9.29 10.79 4.44
N GLU A 69 -9.82 10.96 5.65
CA GLU A 69 -10.26 9.81 6.45
C GLU A 69 -11.30 8.94 5.71
N ASP A 70 -12.26 9.57 5.04
CA ASP A 70 -13.32 8.87 4.33
C ASP A 70 -12.77 8.09 3.12
N ASP A 71 -11.80 8.67 2.43
CA ASP A 71 -11.13 8.00 1.31
C ASP A 71 -10.37 6.76 1.78
N LEU A 72 -9.65 6.87 2.90
CA LEU A 72 -8.86 5.77 3.46
C LEU A 72 -9.78 4.62 3.86
N ARG A 73 -10.89 4.95 4.52
CA ARG A 73 -11.88 3.95 4.92
C ARG A 73 -12.49 3.25 3.71
N SER A 74 -12.81 3.99 2.65
CA SER A 74 -13.39 3.39 1.44
C SER A 74 -12.40 2.45 0.75
N VAL A 75 -11.16 2.89 0.54
CA VAL A 75 -10.10 2.08 -0.06
C VAL A 75 -9.86 0.79 0.73
N LEU A 76 -9.78 0.87 2.06
CA LEU A 76 -9.59 -0.31 2.90
C LEU A 76 -10.79 -1.26 2.85
N ASN A 77 -12.02 -0.76 2.69
CA ASN A 77 -13.19 -1.63 2.50
C ASN A 77 -13.14 -2.36 1.14
N ILE A 78 -12.68 -1.69 0.08
CA ILE A 78 -12.47 -2.32 -1.23
C ILE A 78 -11.40 -3.41 -1.10
N ASP A 79 -10.25 -3.13 -0.45
CA ASP A 79 -9.21 -4.13 -0.23
C ASP A 79 -9.74 -5.33 0.58
N VAL A 80 -10.48 -5.10 1.67
CA VAL A 80 -11.09 -6.20 2.44
C VAL A 80 -11.96 -7.09 1.56
N LYS A 81 -12.82 -6.51 0.72
CA LYS A 81 -13.69 -7.27 -0.17
C LYS A 81 -12.88 -8.04 -1.23
N ASP A 82 -11.99 -7.35 -1.93
CA ASP A 82 -11.20 -7.93 -3.02
C ASP A 82 -10.31 -9.09 -2.54
N ARG A 83 -9.77 -8.99 -1.32
CA ARG A 83 -8.96 -10.06 -0.69
C ARG A 83 -9.77 -11.26 -0.23
N LEU A 84 -11.05 -11.08 0.08
CA LEU A 84 -11.95 -12.18 0.39
C LEU A 84 -12.37 -12.89 -0.91
N ASP A 85 -12.64 -12.13 -1.96
CA ASP A 85 -13.03 -12.66 -3.27
C ASP A 85 -11.86 -13.36 -4.00
N ASN A 86 -10.62 -12.89 -3.77
CA ASN A 86 -9.40 -13.43 -4.38
C ASN A 86 -8.39 -13.89 -3.29
N PRO A 87 -8.66 -15.00 -2.57
CA PRO A 87 -7.79 -15.47 -1.51
C PRO A 87 -6.45 -15.94 -2.06
N LEU A 88 -5.37 -15.53 -1.40
CA LEU A 88 -4.01 -15.94 -1.76
C LEU A 88 -3.59 -17.28 -1.12
N ASP A 89 -4.46 -17.88 -0.30
CA ASP A 89 -4.12 -18.99 0.61
C ASP A 89 -3.53 -20.21 -0.11
N ASP A 90 -3.84 -20.40 -1.40
CA ASP A 90 -3.29 -21.47 -2.23
C ASP A 90 -1.90 -21.17 -2.80
N VAL A 91 -1.52 -19.90 -2.87
CA VAL A 91 -0.31 -19.42 -3.56
C VAL A 91 0.80 -19.04 -2.58
N ILE A 92 0.46 -18.41 -1.46
CA ILE A 92 1.42 -17.91 -0.48
C ILE A 92 1.48 -18.81 0.76
N GLU A 93 2.59 -18.77 1.48
CA GLU A 93 2.68 -19.27 2.84
C GLU A 93 1.80 -18.42 3.77
N PRO A 94 1.28 -18.99 4.88
CA PRO A 94 0.37 -18.27 5.78
C PRO A 94 0.98 -17.05 6.47
N GLU A 95 2.31 -17.03 6.61
CA GLU A 95 3.03 -15.92 7.24
C GLU A 95 3.05 -14.70 6.31
N ILE A 96 2.60 -13.56 6.83
CA ILE A 96 2.54 -12.29 6.11
C ILE A 96 3.14 -11.20 6.99
N GLY A 97 4.22 -10.58 6.50
CA GLY A 97 4.76 -9.35 7.07
C GLY A 97 3.97 -8.15 6.55
N ARG A 98 3.53 -7.25 7.43
CA ARG A 98 2.88 -5.99 7.04
C ARG A 98 3.51 -4.82 7.78
N SER A 99 3.82 -3.78 7.05
CA SER A 99 4.25 -2.49 7.59
C SER A 99 3.45 -1.39 6.91
N PHE A 100 3.03 -0.42 7.69
CA PHE A 100 2.23 0.71 7.23
C PHE A 100 2.83 1.98 7.78
N GLY A 101 2.81 3.05 6.99
CA GLY A 101 3.38 4.33 7.36
C GLY A 101 2.79 5.46 6.53
N VAL A 102 3.37 6.64 6.71
CA VAL A 102 3.05 7.85 5.96
C VAL A 102 4.33 8.29 5.26
N LEU A 103 4.23 8.67 3.98
CA LEU A 103 5.35 9.22 3.22
C LEU A 103 5.64 10.64 3.72
N VAL A 104 6.86 10.87 4.19
CA VAL A 104 7.28 12.15 4.80
C VAL A 104 8.34 12.92 4.00
N SER A 105 9.07 12.26 3.10
CA SER A 105 10.08 12.90 2.25
C SER A 105 10.31 12.09 0.97
N GLU A 106 10.68 12.78 -0.10
CA GLU A 106 11.25 12.25 -1.33
C GLU A 106 12.62 12.89 -1.54
N ASP A 107 13.65 12.07 -1.72
CA ASP A 107 15.03 12.54 -1.89
C ASP A 107 15.48 12.41 -3.36
N ASP A 108 16.33 13.34 -3.81
CA ASP A 108 16.87 13.32 -5.16
C ASP A 108 18.00 12.28 -5.29
N PHE A 109 17.79 11.29 -6.16
CA PHE A 109 18.75 10.24 -6.49
C PHE A 109 19.39 10.40 -7.88
N SER A 110 19.32 11.60 -8.45
CA SER A 110 19.92 11.96 -9.73
C SER A 110 21.45 12.03 -9.66
N PRO A 111 22.16 12.03 -10.79
CA PRO A 111 23.63 12.11 -10.81
C PRO A 111 24.17 13.53 -10.54
N ALA A 112 23.40 14.42 -9.90
CA ALA A 112 23.72 15.82 -9.67
C ALA A 112 24.97 16.05 -8.78
N GLY A 113 25.44 15.01 -8.09
CA GLY A 113 26.62 15.09 -7.21
C GLY A 113 26.24 15.52 -5.80
N ALA A 114 26.93 16.53 -5.25
CA ALA A 114 26.64 17.02 -3.92
C ALA A 114 25.31 17.80 -3.90
N LEU A 115 24.39 17.38 -3.04
CA LEU A 115 23.11 18.04 -2.81
C LEU A 115 23.13 18.76 -1.47
N GLU A 116 22.52 19.94 -1.42
CA GLU A 116 22.29 20.65 -0.16
C GLU A 116 21.14 20.01 0.62
N TYR A 117 21.22 20.07 1.95
CA TYR A 117 20.13 19.65 2.82
C TYR A 117 18.87 20.47 2.54
N LYS A 118 17.72 19.79 2.56
CA LYS A 118 16.38 20.40 2.49
C LYS A 118 15.50 19.75 3.54
N ASP A 119 14.55 20.52 4.06
CA ASP A 119 13.53 19.98 4.95
C ASP A 119 12.68 18.91 4.23
N PRO A 120 12.08 17.96 4.97
CA PRO A 120 11.29 16.88 4.38
C PRO A 120 10.21 17.41 3.45
N SER A 121 10.16 16.91 2.22
CA SER A 121 9.17 17.36 1.24
C SER A 121 8.71 16.22 0.33
N VAL A 122 7.45 16.27 -0.08
CA VAL A 122 6.86 15.30 -1.02
C VAL A 122 6.32 16.10 -2.20
N SER A 123 6.74 15.73 -3.42
CA SER A 123 6.37 16.42 -4.65
C SER A 123 6.68 17.93 -4.62
N GLY A 124 7.76 18.31 -3.93
CA GLY A 124 8.19 19.70 -3.78
C GLY A 124 7.41 20.53 -2.76
N LEU A 125 6.46 19.93 -2.03
CA LEU A 125 5.75 20.56 -0.91
C LEU A 125 6.37 20.11 0.40
N GLU A 126 6.74 21.06 1.25
CA GLU A 126 7.26 20.78 2.59
C GLU A 126 6.24 19.99 3.41
N THR A 127 6.72 18.98 4.12
CA THR A 127 5.88 18.11 4.95
C THR A 127 5.73 18.71 6.34
N ASP A 128 4.49 18.89 6.76
CA ASP A 128 4.17 19.22 8.14
C ASP A 128 4.31 17.97 9.02
N LEU A 129 5.40 17.92 9.79
CA LEU A 129 5.68 16.79 10.67
C LEU A 129 4.71 16.73 11.87
N ASP A 130 4.10 17.83 12.29
CA ASP A 130 3.10 17.82 13.36
C ASP A 130 1.80 17.15 12.87
N GLN A 131 1.40 17.40 11.62
CA GLN A 131 0.28 16.69 10.98
C GLN A 131 0.56 15.20 10.74
N THR A 132 1.84 14.79 10.76
CA THR A 132 2.24 13.39 10.55
C THR A 132 1.79 12.48 11.68
N ASP A 133 1.82 12.93 12.93
CA ASP A 133 1.39 12.13 14.07
C ASP A 133 -0.12 11.86 14.07
N GLU A 134 -0.92 12.85 13.66
CA GLU A 134 -2.36 12.70 13.49
C GLU A 134 -2.68 11.69 12.39
N MET A 135 -1.97 11.79 11.26
CA MET A 135 -2.15 10.87 10.14
C MET A 135 -1.72 9.44 10.48
N LEU A 136 -0.61 9.25 11.21
CA LEU A 136 -0.18 7.94 11.69
C LEU A 136 -1.24 7.29 12.58
N SER A 137 -1.84 8.07 13.47
CA SER A 137 -2.92 7.61 14.36
C SER A 137 -4.17 7.21 13.58
N LEU A 138 -4.54 8.00 12.57
CA LEU A 138 -5.65 7.71 11.66
C LEU A 138 -5.40 6.41 10.87
N VAL A 139 -4.23 6.30 10.22
CA VAL A 139 -3.84 5.13 9.43
C VAL A 139 -3.89 3.86 10.28
N LYS A 140 -3.28 3.89 11.47
CA LYS A 140 -3.30 2.77 12.42
C LYS A 140 -4.73 2.34 12.73
N ARG A 141 -5.59 3.28 13.14
CA ARG A 141 -6.98 3.02 13.53
C ARG A 141 -7.78 2.36 12.39
N GLU A 142 -7.70 2.91 11.18
CA GLU A 142 -8.50 2.40 10.07
C GLU A 142 -8.00 1.04 9.58
N ILE A 143 -6.69 0.76 9.63
CA ILE A 143 -6.14 -0.57 9.31
C ILE A 143 -6.58 -1.61 10.34
N GLU A 144 -6.52 -1.29 11.64
CA GLU A 144 -6.99 -2.18 12.70
C GLU A 144 -8.47 -2.52 12.51
N ARG A 145 -9.29 -1.51 12.21
CA ARG A 145 -10.72 -1.67 11.92
C ARG A 145 -10.97 -2.55 10.69
N ALA A 146 -10.27 -2.29 9.59
CA ALA A 146 -10.41 -3.07 8.36
C ALA A 146 -9.97 -4.53 8.56
N SER A 147 -8.88 -4.76 9.30
CA SER A 147 -8.39 -6.09 9.64
C SER A 147 -9.41 -6.85 10.48
N ALA A 148 -9.98 -6.23 11.52
CA ALA A 148 -11.02 -6.84 12.34
C ALA A 148 -12.25 -7.24 11.52
N LYS A 149 -12.70 -6.36 10.63
CA LYS A 149 -13.83 -6.63 9.71
C LYS A 149 -13.56 -7.82 8.79
N ARG A 150 -12.36 -7.90 8.21
CA ARG A 150 -11.95 -9.04 7.38
C ARG A 150 -11.96 -10.34 8.18
N ASP A 151 -11.39 -10.31 9.39
CA ASP A 151 -11.24 -11.51 10.21
C ASP A 151 -12.58 -12.02 10.75
N GLU A 152 -13.55 -11.13 10.98
CA GLU A 152 -14.94 -11.49 11.28
C GLU A 152 -15.62 -12.15 10.07
N ALA A 153 -15.47 -11.56 8.87
CA ALA A 153 -16.06 -12.09 7.64
C ALA A 153 -15.50 -13.47 7.26
N LYS A 154 -14.24 -13.78 7.58
CA LYS A 154 -13.64 -15.11 7.33
C LYS A 154 -14.15 -16.22 8.26
N LYS A 155 -14.84 -15.90 9.35
CA LYS A 155 -15.36 -16.89 10.32
C LYS A 155 -16.73 -17.46 9.95
N VAL A 156 -17.40 -16.87 8.96
CA VAL A 156 -18.73 -17.25 8.45
C VAL A 156 -18.55 -18.14 7.23
#